data_AF-A0A2A9KFH4-F1
#
_entry.id   AF-A0A2A9KFH4-F1
#
_cell.length_a   1.000
_cell.length_b   1.000
_cell.length_c   1.000
_cell.angle_alpha   90.00
_cell.angle_beta   90.00
_cell.angle_gamma   90.00
#
_symmetry.space_group_name_H-M   'P 1'
#
loop_
_entity.id
_entity.type
_entity.pdbx_description
1 polymer ?
#
loop_
_entity_poly.entity_id
_entity_poly.type
_entity_poly.pdbx_seq_one_letter_code
_entity_poly.pdbx_strand_id
1 'polypeptide(L)'
;MSGDTVLRIEKLENGYEVEICDPKVMENNRKPKSDWEDPWKGYAFTTADEVKAFVAQHLDSLKPPPSADEEYADAFKQASSGD
;
A
#
# COMPACT_ATOMS: atom_id res chain seq x y z
N MET A 1 -12.77 -11.32 1.82
CA MET A 1 -13.15 -10.17 2.69
C MET A 1 -12.61 -8.88 2.07
N SER A 2 -13.34 -7.75 2.11
CA SER A 2 -12.84 -6.46 1.58
C SER A 2 -11.67 -5.97 2.44
N GLY A 3 -10.47 -5.87 1.86
CA GLY A 3 -9.29 -5.36 2.58
C GLY A 3 -9.51 -3.93 3.04
N ASP A 4 -9.14 -3.63 4.28
CA ASP A 4 -9.22 -2.28 4.80
C ASP A 4 -8.26 -1.37 4.00
N THR A 5 -8.74 -0.19 3.62
CA THR A 5 -7.90 0.82 2.98
C THR A 5 -7.16 1.59 4.07
N VAL A 6 -5.84 1.49 4.11
CA VAL A 6 -5.02 2.00 5.22
C VAL A 6 -4.13 3.15 4.75
N LEU A 7 -4.17 4.24 5.52
CA LEU A 7 -3.21 5.33 5.53
C LEU A 7 -2.57 5.37 6.93
N ARG A 8 -1.24 5.47 7.00
CA ARG A 8 -0.50 5.52 8.26
C ARG A 8 0.06 6.91 8.48
N ILE A 9 0.03 7.38 9.73
CA ILE A 9 0.65 8.65 10.12
C ILE A 9 1.58 8.34 11.28
N GLU A 10 2.86 8.65 11.12
CA GLU A 10 3.88 8.54 12.16
C GLU A 10 4.39 9.92 12.56
N LYS A 11 4.62 10.15 13.86
CA LYS A 11 5.25 11.38 14.35
C LYS A 11 6.75 11.19 14.35
N LEU A 12 7.47 12.03 13.60
CA LEU A 12 8.92 12.09 13.60
C LEU A 12 9.42 13.16 14.60
N GLU A 13 10.71 13.14 14.93
CA GLU A 13 11.33 14.14 15.82
C GLU A 13 11.10 15.57 15.33
N ASN A 14 11.20 15.78 14.01
CA ASN A 14 11.12 17.07 13.35
C ASN A 14 9.86 17.26 12.47
N GLY A 15 8.92 16.31 12.50
CA GLY A 15 7.81 16.35 11.56
C GLY A 15 6.86 15.16 11.66
N TYR A 16 6.35 14.73 10.53
CA TYR A 16 5.41 13.63 10.38
C TYR A 16 5.76 12.86 9.11
N GLU A 17 5.51 11.56 9.12
CA GLU A 17 5.47 10.74 7.92
C GLU A 17 4.04 10.27 7.69
N VAL A 18 3.58 10.36 6.45
CA VAL A 18 2.33 9.74 6.02
C VAL A 18 2.66 8.67 5.00
N GLU A 19 2.23 7.45 5.25
CA GLU A 19 2.39 6.35 4.30
C GLU A 19 1.04 6.00 3.66
N ILE A 20 1.06 5.82 2.34
CA ILE A 20 -0.05 5.27 1.57
C ILE A 20 0.44 4.09 0.74
N CYS A 21 -0.43 3.10 0.53
CA CYS A 21 -0.11 1.93 -0.26
C CYS A 21 -0.40 2.16 -1.75
N ASP A 22 0.58 1.92 -2.63
CA ASP A 22 0.41 1.99 -4.08
C ASP A 22 -0.16 0.67 -4.62
N PRO A 23 -1.41 0.65 -5.11
CA PRO A 23 -2.03 -0.55 -5.62
C PRO A 23 -1.34 -1.13 -6.86
N LYS A 24 -0.66 -0.29 -7.66
CA LYS A 24 0.06 -0.77 -8.85
C LYS A 24 1.30 -1.54 -8.48
N VAL A 25 2.03 -1.09 -7.46
CA VAL A 25 3.22 -1.79 -6.97
C VAL A 25 2.81 -3.12 -6.34
N MET A 26 1.72 -3.16 -5.56
CA MET A 26 1.15 -4.42 -5.06
C MET A 26 0.79 -5.39 -6.20
N GLU A 27 0.12 -4.90 -7.25
CA GLU A 27 -0.24 -5.74 -8.40
C GLU A 27 1.01 -6.26 -9.14
N ASN A 28 2.02 -5.42 -9.35
CA ASN A 28 3.27 -5.79 -9.98
C ASN A 28 4.02 -6.85 -9.17
N ASN A 29 4.09 -6.70 -7.85
CA ASN A 29 4.75 -7.65 -6.96
C ASN A 29 4.10 -9.05 -6.95
N ARG A 30 2.79 -9.14 -7.25
CA ARG A 30 2.08 -10.43 -7.35
C ARG A 30 2.45 -11.21 -8.60
N LYS A 31 2.86 -10.53 -9.66
CA LYS A 31 3.28 -11.13 -10.94
C LYS A 31 4.64 -10.54 -11.32
N PRO A 32 5.70 -10.84 -10.55
CA PRO A 32 6.97 -10.15 -10.67
C PRO A 32 7.57 -10.42 -12.06
N LYS A 33 7.60 -9.38 -12.89
CA LYS A 33 8.41 -9.32 -14.11
C LYS A 33 9.76 -8.64 -13.85
N SER A 34 9.92 -8.10 -12.65
CA SER A 34 11.03 -7.31 -12.14
C SER A 34 11.20 -7.61 -10.65
N ASP A 35 12.24 -7.04 -10.05
CA ASP A 35 12.50 -7.14 -8.61
C ASP A 35 11.30 -6.63 -7.78
N TRP A 36 11.16 -7.18 -6.58
CA TRP A 36 10.11 -6.78 -5.65
C TRP A 36 10.35 -5.35 -5.16
N GLU A 37 9.31 -4.52 -5.19
CA GLU A 37 9.34 -3.13 -4.73
C GLU A 37 8.43 -2.94 -3.51
N ASP A 38 8.76 -2.05 -2.57
CA ASP A 38 7.86 -1.78 -1.45
C ASP A 38 6.60 -1.03 -1.95
N PRO A 39 5.38 -1.57 -1.74
CA PRO A 39 4.18 -0.85 -2.13
C PRO A 39 3.87 0.36 -1.24
N TRP A 40 4.45 0.46 -0.04
CA TRP A 40 4.24 1.61 0.84
C TRP A 40 5.09 2.80 0.39
N LYS A 41 4.44 3.94 0.20
CA LYS A 41 5.10 5.21 -0.14
C LYS A 41 4.96 6.18 1.03
N GLY A 42 6.09 6.51 1.64
CA GLY A 42 6.21 7.52 2.70
C GLY A 42 6.34 8.94 2.16
N TYR A 43 5.63 9.88 2.81
CA TYR A 43 5.65 11.31 2.52
C TYR A 43 5.95 12.07 3.82
N ALA A 44 7.05 12.82 3.83
CA ALA A 44 7.46 13.60 5.01
C ALA A 44 6.85 15.00 4.99
N PHE A 45 6.32 15.43 6.14
CA PHE A 45 5.74 16.74 6.37
C PHE A 45 6.34 17.37 7.63
N THR A 46 6.43 18.69 7.66
CA THR A 46 6.98 19.40 8.83
C THR A 46 5.88 19.72 9.83
N THR A 47 4.66 19.98 9.35
CA THR A 47 3.54 20.45 10.17
C THR A 47 2.32 19.54 10.08
N ALA A 48 1.51 19.55 11.14
CA ALA A 48 0.24 18.80 11.15
C ALA A 48 -0.78 19.34 10.14
N ASP A 49 -0.69 20.61 9.74
CA ASP A 49 -1.58 21.20 8.74
C ASP A 49 -1.28 20.66 7.33
N GLU A 50 -0.01 20.46 7.00
CA GLU A 50 0.39 19.78 5.76
C GLU A 50 -0.12 18.33 5.72
N VAL A 51 -0.01 17.60 6.84
CA VAL A 51 -0.57 16.24 6.96
C VAL A 51 -2.08 16.26 6.73
N LYS A 52 -2.81 17.18 7.37
CA LYS A 52 -4.26 17.33 7.17
C LYS A 52 -4.63 17.62 5.73
N ALA A 53 -3.89 18.51 5.07
CA ALA A 53 -4.11 18.83 3.66
C ALA A 53 -3.85 17.61 2.76
N PHE A 54 -2.77 16.87 3.01
CA PHE A 54 -2.45 15.65 2.28
C PHE A 54 -3.54 14.58 2.44
N VAL A 55 -3.98 14.32 3.67
CA VAL A 55 -5.04 13.34 3.96
C VAL A 55 -6.34 13.75 3.28
N ALA A 56 -6.77 15.00 3.41
CA ALA A 56 -8.00 15.49 2.77
C ALA A 56 -7.98 15.34 1.23
N GLN A 57 -6.80 15.46 0.61
CA GLN A 57 -6.65 15.33 -0.83
C GLN A 57 -6.64 13.86 -1.31
N HIS A 58 -6.11 12.94 -0.51
CA HIS A 58 -5.81 11.58 -0.98
C HIS A 58 -6.71 10.49 -0.39
N LEU A 59 -7.31 10.69 0.78
CA LEU A 59 -8.04 9.65 1.52
C LEU A 59 -9.11 8.95 0.67
N ASP A 60 -9.94 9.74 -0.04
CA ASP A 60 -11.03 9.20 -0.87
C ASP A 60 -10.54 8.50 -2.15
N SER A 61 -9.29 8.74 -2.55
CA SER A 61 -8.68 8.14 -3.73
C SER A 61 -7.97 6.81 -3.44
N LEU A 62 -7.76 6.49 -2.15
CA LEU A 62 -7.09 5.27 -1.74
C LEU A 62 -7.95 4.06 -2.11
N LYS A 63 -7.29 3.06 -2.69
CA LYS A 63 -7.94 1.81 -3.04
C LYS A 63 -7.62 0.75 -1.99
N PRO A 64 -8.57 -0.12 -1.67
CA PRO A 64 -8.30 -1.23 -0.77
C PRO A 64 -7.18 -2.10 -1.35
N PRO A 65 -6.28 -2.60 -0.49
CA PRO A 65 -5.36 -3.63 -0.92
C PRO A 65 -6.18 -4.85 -1.38
N PRO A 66 -5.71 -5.56 -2.41
CA PRO A 66 -6.46 -6.70 -2.88
C PRO A 66 -6.43 -7.83 -1.83
N SER A 67 -7.45 -8.68 -1.82
CA SER A 67 -7.77 -9.49 -0.64
C SER A 67 -6.79 -10.64 -0.40
N ALA A 68 -6.61 -11.05 0.86
CA ALA A 68 -5.78 -12.20 1.24
C ALA A 68 -6.26 -13.52 0.61
N ASP A 69 -7.57 -13.66 0.37
CA ASP A 69 -8.14 -14.82 -0.30
C ASP A 69 -7.67 -14.92 -1.77
N GLU A 70 -7.54 -13.78 -2.46
CA GLU A 70 -6.99 -13.71 -3.82
C GLU A 70 -5.48 -14.01 -3.84
N GLU A 71 -4.73 -13.53 -2.84
CA GLU A 71 -3.29 -13.80 -2.72
C GLU A 71 -3.01 -15.28 -2.48
N TYR A 72 -3.78 -15.92 -1.60
CA TYR A 72 -3.63 -17.33 -1.30
C TYR A 72 -4.02 -18.22 -2.49
N ALA A 73 -5.12 -17.90 -3.17
CA ALA A 73 -5.58 -18.65 -4.34
C ALA A 73 -4.57 -18.60 -5.49
N ASP A 74 -3.98 -17.43 -5.78
CA ASP A 74 -2.97 -17.28 -6.82
C ASP A 74 -1.65 -18.00 -6.45
N ALA A 75 -1.22 -17.92 -5.19
CA ALA A 75 -0.02 -18.64 -4.72
C ALA A 75 -0.20 -20.16 -4.79
N PHE A 76 -1.36 -20.68 -4.36
CA PHE A 76 -1.68 -22.10 -4.44
C PHE A 76 -1.73 -22.60 -5.89
N LYS A 77 -2.29 -21.79 -6.80
CA LYS A 77 -2.40 -22.13 -8.22
C LYS A 77 -1.03 -22.14 -8.92
N GLN A 78 -0.14 -21.20 -8.59
CA GLN A 78 1.24 -21.22 -9.09
C GLN A 78 2.01 -22.43 -8.56
N ALA A 79 1.86 -22.78 -7.28
CA ALA A 79 2.54 -23.92 -6.68
C ALA A 79 2.04 -25.28 -7.22
N SER A 80 0.76 -25.39 -7.57
CA SER A 80 0.14 -26.62 -8.09
C SER A 80 0.25 -26.79 -9.61
N SER A 81 0.70 -25.77 -10.34
CA SER A 81 0.93 -25.83 -11.79
C SER A 81 2.41 -26.02 -12.14
N GLY A 82 3.28 -26.21 -11.15
CA GLY A 82 4.70 -26.53 -11.29
C GLY A 82 4.98 -28.01 -11.10
N ASP A 83 4.45 -28.85 -12.00
CA ASP A 83 4.89 -30.21 -12.31
C ASP A 83 4.68 -30.44 -13.82
#